data_AF-W9T2D0-F1
#
_entry.id   AF-W9T2D0-F1
#
_cell.length_a   1.000
_cell.length_b   1.000
_cell.length_c   1.000
_cell.angle_alpha   90.00
_cell.angle_beta   90.00
_cell.angle_gamma   90.00
#
_symmetry.space_group_name_H-M   'P 1'
#
loop_
_entity.id
_entity.type
_entity.pdbx_description
1 polymer ?
#
loop_
_entity_poly.entity_id
_entity_poly.type
_entity_poly.pdbx_seq_one_letter_code
_entity_poly.pdbx_strand_id
1 'polypeptide(L)' 'MSHAMGRVWSPVITPFGPDFTPDMERFIAHCRWLLAADVGLAVFGTNSEANSLSVEEKIRLLDA' A
#
# COMPACT_ATOMS: atom_id res chain seq x y z
N MET A 1 21.37 2.48 5.16
CA MET A 1 21.29 1.11 5.71
C MET A 1 20.29 0.33 4.87
N SER A 2 20.76 -0.47 3.89
CA SER A 2 19.87 -1.40 3.19
C SER A 2 19.69 -2.62 4.06
N HIS A 3 18.61 -2.69 4.84
CA HIS A 3 18.09 -4.01 5.17
C HIS A 3 17.73 -4.65 3.83
N ALA A 4 18.24 -5.84 3.55
CA ALA A 4 17.77 -6.66 2.44
C ALA A 4 16.33 -7.12 2.77
N MET A 5 15.37 -6.19 2.71
CA MET A 5 13.95 -6.46 2.91
C MET A 5 13.40 -7.08 1.63
N GLY A 6 12.89 -8.30 1.74
CA GLY A 6 12.11 -8.98 0.71
C GLY A 6 12.93 -9.56 -0.45
N ARG A 7 13.15 -10.88 -0.43
CA ARG A 7 13.43 -11.64 -1.68
C ARG A 7 12.21 -11.66 -2.61
N VAL A 8 11.03 -11.32 -2.08
CA VAL A 8 9.74 -11.22 -2.77
C VAL A 8 9.07 -9.91 -2.36
N TRP A 9 8.50 -9.20 -3.34
CA TRP A 9 7.78 -7.95 -3.16
C TRP A 9 6.32 -8.14 -3.54
N SER A 10 5.41 -7.82 -2.62
CA SER A 10 3.98 -7.90 -2.85
C SER A 10 3.47 -6.63 -3.52
N PRO A 11 2.79 -6.71 -4.69
CA PRO A 11 2.11 -5.57 -5.26
C PRO A 11 0.85 -5.27 -4.43
N VAL A 12 0.93 -4.27 -3.55
CA VAL A 12 -0.11 -3.98 -2.54
C VAL A 12 -1.39 -3.49 -3.22
N ILE A 13 -2.56 -3.92 -2.76
CA ILE A 13 -3.84 -3.35 -3.19
C ILE A 13 -4.19 -2.11 -2.37
N THR A 14 -4.86 -1.13 -2.97
CA THR A 14 -5.45 0.01 -2.25
C THR A 14 -6.93 -0.27 -2.02
N PRO A 15 -7.38 -0.52 -0.78
CA PRO A 15 -8.80 -0.64 -0.49
C PRO A 15 -9.48 0.72 -0.65
N PHE A 16 -10.66 0.74 -1.25
CA PHE A 16 -11.48 1.94 -1.38
C PHE A 16 -12.80 1.77 -0.62
N GLY A 17 -13.31 2.87 -0.06
CA GLY A 17 -14.62 2.95 0.55
C GLY A 17 -15.76 3.06 -0.48
N PRO A 18 -17.02 3.07 -0.02
CA PRO A 18 -18.19 3.19 -0.90
C PRO A 18 -18.25 4.50 -1.71
N ASP A 19 -17.55 5.54 -1.25
CA ASP A 19 -17.42 6.84 -1.92
C ASP A 19 -16.19 6.92 -2.83
N PHE A 20 -15.53 5.78 -3.08
CA PHE A 20 -14.30 5.65 -3.85
C PHE A 20 -13.09 6.38 -3.24
N THR A 21 -13.16 6.84 -1.99
CA THR A 21 -11.99 7.35 -1.28
C THR A 21 -11.13 6.19 -0.76
N PRO A 22 -9.81 6.36 -0.64
CA PRO A 22 -8.95 5.30 -0.10
C PRO A 22 -9.24 5.04 1.38
N ASP A 23 -9.45 3.77 1.74
CA ASP A 23 -9.65 3.35 3.12
C ASP A 23 -8.28 3.13 3.80
N MET A 24 -7.82 4.17 4.50
CA MET A 24 -6.51 4.22 5.15
C MET A 24 -6.32 3.13 6.21
N GLU A 25 -7.34 2.87 7.03
CA GLU A 25 -7.23 1.86 8.10
C GLU A 25 -7.06 0.46 7.51
N ARG A 26 -7.85 0.12 6.49
CA ARG A 26 -7.72 -1.17 5.80
C ARG A 26 -6.39 -1.28 5.04
N PHE A 27 -5.92 -0.19 4.44
CA PHE A 27 -4.63 -0.16 3.77
C PHE A 27 -3.48 -0.46 4.74
N ILE A 28 -3.43 0.21 5.89
CA ILE A 28 -2.40 -0.02 6.92
C ILE A 28 -2.49 -1.44 7.47
N ALA A 29 -3.68 -1.94 7.77
CA ALA A 29 -3.89 -3.30 8.25
C ALA A 29 -3.37 -4.33 7.22
N HIS A 30 -3.65 -4.12 5.94
CA HIS A 30 -3.17 -4.97 4.85
C HIS A 30 -1.64 -4.95 4.72
N CYS A 31 -1.02 -3.76 4.75
CA CYS A 31 0.44 -3.61 4.73
C CYS A 31 1.10 -4.31 5.93
N ARG A 32 0.55 -4.16 7.14
CA ARG A 32 1.07 -4.85 8.33
C ARG A 32 0.94 -6.36 8.24
N TRP A 33 -0.17 -6.87 7.68
CA TRP A 33 -0.35 -8.29 7.44
C TRP A 33 0.69 -8.85 6.44
N LEU A 34 0.98 -8.12 5.36
CA LEU A 34 2.02 -8.47 4.39
C LEU A 34 3.42 -8.46 5.02
N LEU A 35 3.75 -7.44 5.80
CA LEU A 35 5.03 -7.39 6.51
C LEU A 35 5.19 -8.53 7.52
N ALA A 36 4.11 -8.91 8.21
CA ALA A 36 4.11 -10.08 9.10
C ALA A 36 4.33 -11.41 8.35
N ALA A 37 4.09 -11.44 7.04
CA ALA A 37 4.38 -12.57 6.16
C ALA A 37 5.80 -12.53 5.53
N ASP A 38 6.68 -11.64 6.01
CA ASP A 38 8.08 -11.49 5.57
C ASP A 38 8.26 -11.16 4.06
N VAL A 39 7.33 -10.38 3.50
CA VAL A 39 7.43 -9.84 2.13
C VAL A 39 7.60 -8.33 2.13
N GLY A 40 8.32 -7.81 1.13
CA GLY A 40 8.42 -6.37 0.88
C GLY A 40 7.11 -5.80 0.32
N LEU A 41 6.92 -4.49 0.46
CA LEU A 41 5.73 -3.78 -0.03
C LEU A 41 6.07 -2.97 -1.28
N ALA A 42 5.43 -3.29 -2.40
CA ALA A 42 5.44 -2.46 -3.60
C ALA A 42 4.09 -1.75 -3.71
N VAL A 43 4.02 -0.55 -3.12
CA VAL A 43 2.81 0.30 -3.12
C VAL A 43 2.74 1.18 -4.36
N PHE A 44 1.52 1.62 -4.70
CA PHE A 44 1.23 2.52 -5.82
C PHE A 44 1.74 2.04 -7.18
N GLY A 45 1.66 0.73 -7.42
CA GLY A 45 1.73 0.14 -8.76
C GLY A 45 0.36 0.04 -9.42
N THR A 46 0.29 -0.62 -10.58
CA THR A 46 -0.99 -0.88 -11.28
C THR A 46 -1.97 -1.65 -10.41
N ASN A 47 -1.50 -2.68 -9.68
CA ASN A 47 -2.34 -3.46 -8.77
C ASN A 47 -2.89 -2.63 -7.59
N SER A 48 -2.20 -1.53 -7.27
CA SER A 48 -2.62 -0.60 -6.23
C SER A 48 -3.60 0.45 -6.75
N GLU A 49 -4.01 0.39 -8.03
CA GLU A 49 -4.85 1.41 -8.67
C GLU A 49 -4.23 2.81 -8.60
N ALA A 50 -2.90 2.90 -8.77
CA ALA A 50 -2.18 4.16 -8.57
C ALA A 50 -2.64 5.30 -9.49
N ASN A 51 -3.15 5.01 -10.68
CA ASN A 51 -3.69 6.03 -11.58
C ASN A 51 -5.07 6.55 -11.15
N SER A 52 -5.74 5.84 -10.25
CA SER A 52 -7.03 6.21 -9.66
C SER A 52 -6.87 7.10 -8.41
N LEU A 53 -5.63 7.28 -7.94
CA LEU A 53 -5.28 8.09 -6.78
C LEU A 53 -4.63 9.41 -7.20
N SER A 54 -5.06 10.51 -6.58
CA SER A 54 -4.35 11.78 -6.62
C SER A 54 -2.99 11.69 -5.92
N VAL A 55 -2.11 12.66 -6.21
CA VAL A 55 -0.80 12.76 -5.52
C VAL A 55 -0.99 12.99 -4.01
N GLU A 56 -1.97 13.81 -3.65
CA GLU A 56 -2.34 14.11 -2.26
C GLU A 56 -2.75 12.84 -1.50
N GLU A 57 -3.62 12.00 -2.08
CA GLU A 57 -4.03 10.73 -1.47
C GLU A 57 -2.85 9.75 -1.28
N LYS A 58 -1.95 9.68 -2.27
CA LYS A 58 -0.74 8.85 -2.16
C LYS A 58 0.17 9.30 -1.02
N ILE A 59 0.36 10.61 -0.88
CA ILE A 59 1.17 11.18 0.21
C ILE A 59 0.53 10.86 1.57
N ARG A 60 -0.78 11.12 1.71
CA ARG A 60 -1.50 10.82 2.97
C ARG A 60 -1.40 9.35 3.38
N LEU A 61 -1.44 8.42 2.42
CA LEU A 61 -1.29 6.99 2.69
C LEU A 61 0.15 6.59 3.04
N LEU A 62 1.17 7.32 2.57
CA LEU A 62 2.58 7.05 2.92
C LEU A 62 2.97 7.61 4.29
N ASP A 63 2.38 8.74 4.67
CA ASP A 63 2.67 9.42 5.94
C ASP A 63 1.99 8.77 7.15
N ALA A 64 1.05 7.84 6.92
CA ALA A 64 0.26 7.16 7.94
C ALA A 64 0.96 5.94 8.56
#